data_AF-A0A9D5V058-F1
#
_entry.id   AF-A0A9D5V058-F1
#
_cell.length_a   1.000
_cell.length_b   1.000
_cell.length_c   1.000
_cell.angle_alpha   90.00
_cell.angle_beta   90.00
_cell.angle_gamma   90.00
#
_symmetry.space_group_name_H-M   'P 1'
#
loop_
_entity.id
_entity.type
_entity.pdbx_description
1 polymer ?
#
loop_
_entity_poly.entity_id
_entity_poly.type
_entity_poly.pdbx_seq_one_letter_code
_entity_poly.pdbx_strand_id
1 'polypeptide(L)'
;MAKGKEVAPPQGSSDKAFGLVFAVFFLIVVLFPLKHQAQANLWALIPAAGFALLALVRPQLLRPLNQAWTRFGMILHYIMTPIVMSLIFLVTVTPIGLLMRLTGQRPLALKYDPKAESYWIARTNPSPDSMKHQF
;
A
#
# COMPACT_ATOMS: atom_id res chain seq x y z
N MET A 1 -19.64 29.36 0.88
CA MET A 1 -20.15 27.99 1.14
C MET A 1 -19.50 27.03 0.15
N ALA A 2 -18.40 26.38 0.55
CA ALA A 2 -17.69 25.42 -0.30
C ALA A 2 -18.43 24.08 -0.25
N LYS A 3 -18.98 23.66 -1.39
CA LYS A 3 -19.67 22.38 -1.57
C LYS A 3 -18.66 21.25 -1.29
N GLY A 4 -18.85 20.54 -0.18
CA GLY A 4 -18.06 19.37 0.16
C GLY A 4 -18.06 18.40 -1.02
N LYS A 5 -16.87 18.07 -1.52
CA LYS A 5 -16.72 17.03 -2.53
C LYS A 5 -17.19 15.73 -1.89
N GLU A 6 -18.35 15.24 -2.31
CA GLU A 6 -18.80 13.89 -2.01
C GLU A 6 -17.68 12.94 -2.49
N VAL A 7 -16.99 12.32 -1.54
CA VAL A 7 -15.99 11.31 -1.83
C VAL A 7 -16.77 10.13 -2.40
N ALA A 8 -16.68 9.94 -3.72
CA ALA A 8 -17.30 8.82 -4.39
C ALA A 8 -16.88 7.52 -3.69
N PRO A 9 -17.79 6.56 -3.48
CA PRO A 9 -17.44 5.30 -2.85
C PRO A 9 -16.29 4.65 -3.61
N PRO A 10 -15.35 3.96 -2.92
CA PRO A 10 -14.21 3.34 -3.56
C PRO A 10 -14.70 2.43 -4.70
N GLN A 11 -14.35 2.79 -5.93
CA GLN A 11 -14.69 2.00 -7.11
C GLN A 11 -13.89 0.71 -7.04
N GLY A 12 -14.56 -0.38 -6.66
CA GLY A 12 -13.99 -1.73 -6.70
C GLY A 12 -13.62 -2.14 -8.12
N SER A 13 -12.82 -3.21 -8.26
CA SER A 13 -12.46 -3.74 -9.58
C SER A 13 -13.72 -4.10 -10.38
N SER A 14 -13.67 -3.99 -11.72
CA SER A 14 -14.80 -4.41 -12.56
C SER A 14 -15.06 -5.91 -12.38
N ASP A 15 -16.32 -6.30 -12.17
CA ASP A 15 -16.71 -7.70 -11.95
C ASP A 15 -16.22 -8.65 -13.07
N LYS A 16 -16.15 -8.13 -14.30
CA LYS A 16 -15.59 -8.83 -15.47
C LYS A 16 -14.08 -9.06 -15.33
N ALA A 17 -13.36 -8.03 -14.88
CA ALA A 17 -11.91 -8.11 -14.68
C ALA A 17 -11.56 -9.08 -13.56
N PHE A 18 -12.32 -9.07 -12.46
CA PHE A 18 -12.20 -10.04 -11.38
C PHE A 18 -12.34 -11.48 -11.91
N GLY A 19 -13.43 -11.77 -12.63
CA GLY A 19 -13.64 -13.11 -13.20
C GLY A 19 -12.56 -13.55 -14.19
N LEU A 20 -12.04 -12.62 -15.02
CA LEU A 20 -10.98 -12.90 -15.98
C LEU A 20 -9.64 -13.17 -15.30
N VAL A 21 -9.28 -12.41 -14.27
CA VAL A 21 -8.06 -12.65 -13.47
C VAL A 21 -8.09 -14.04 -12.83
N PHE A 22 -9.22 -14.44 -12.25
CA PHE A 22 -9.38 -15.78 -11.69
C PHE A 22 -9.34 -16.88 -12.76
N ALA A 23 -9.95 -16.66 -13.93
CA ALA A 23 -9.87 -17.61 -15.05
C ALA A 23 -8.42 -17.80 -15.53
N VAL A 24 -7.66 -16.72 -15.68
CA VAL A 24 -6.23 -16.77 -16.04
C VAL A 24 -5.41 -17.45 -14.94
N PHE A 25 -5.69 -17.15 -13.67
CA PHE A 25 -5.04 -17.81 -12.54
C PHE A 25 -5.23 -19.33 -12.56
N PHE A 26 -6.47 -19.82 -12.72
CA PHE A 26 -6.73 -21.26 -12.82
C PHE A 26 -6.11 -21.87 -14.08
N LEU A 27 -6.06 -21.14 -15.19
CA LEU A 27 -5.39 -21.58 -16.41
C LEU A 27 -3.86 -21.74 -16.20
N ILE A 28 -3.22 -20.83 -15.47
CA ILE A 28 -1.81 -20.97 -15.06
C ILE A 28 -1.64 -22.21 -14.18
N VAL A 29 -2.55 -22.47 -13.23
CA VAL A 29 -2.52 -23.66 -12.36
C VAL A 29 -2.65 -24.96 -13.16
N VAL A 30 -3.45 -24.97 -14.24
CA VAL A 30 -3.54 -26.11 -15.17
C VAL A 30 -2.22 -26.30 -15.93
N LEU A 31 -1.60 -25.21 -16.39
CA LEU A 31 -0.39 -25.23 -17.22
C LEU A 31 0.92 -25.41 -16.44
N PHE A 32 0.96 -25.07 -15.15
CA PHE A 32 2.14 -25.19 -14.30
C PHE A 32 2.71 -26.63 -14.20
N PRO A 33 1.91 -27.69 -13.94
CA PRO A 33 2.41 -29.07 -13.86
C PRO A 33 2.90 -29.64 -15.20
N LEU A 34 2.42 -29.11 -16.33
CA LEU A 34 2.84 -29.54 -17.67
C LEU A 34 4.35 -29.32 -17.93
N LYS A 35 4.97 -28.34 -17.26
CA LYS A 35 6.42 -28.13 -17.33
C LYS A 35 7.26 -29.21 -16.62
N HIS A 36 6.66 -29.98 -15.71
CA HIS A 36 7.37 -30.96 -14.86
C HIS A 36 7.05 -32.42 -15.22
N GLN A 37 6.47 -32.68 -16.40
CA GLN A 37 5.97 -34.02 -16.81
C GLN A 37 4.94 -34.64 -15.85
N ALA A 38 4.35 -33.83 -14.95
CA ALA A 38 3.25 -34.26 -14.12
C ALA A 38 1.94 -34.25 -14.93
N GLN A 39 0.99 -35.09 -14.55
CA GLN A 39 -0.36 -35.07 -15.13
C GLN A 39 -0.94 -33.66 -15.00
N ALA A 40 -1.48 -33.12 -16.09
CA ALA A 40 -2.16 -31.84 -16.05
C ALA A 40 -3.29 -31.92 -15.01
N ASN A 41 -3.41 -30.90 -14.15
CA ASN A 41 -4.47 -30.82 -13.16
C ASN A 41 -5.80 -30.47 -13.86
N LEU A 42 -6.35 -31.43 -14.62
CA LEU A 42 -7.57 -31.28 -15.43
C LEU A 42 -8.77 -30.85 -14.58
N TRP A 43 -8.75 -31.16 -13.28
CA TRP A 43 -9.76 -30.69 -12.32
C TRP A 43 -9.83 -29.16 -12.21
N ALA A 44 -8.73 -28.43 -12.44
CA ALA A 44 -8.69 -26.97 -12.44
C ALA A 44 -9.22 -26.34 -13.75
N LEU A 45 -9.47 -27.14 -14.80
CA LEU A 45 -10.06 -26.67 -16.06
C LEU A 45 -11.53 -26.30 -15.90
N ILE A 46 -12.27 -27.07 -15.08
CA ILE A 46 -13.69 -26.85 -14.79
C ILE A 46 -13.94 -25.47 -14.16
N PRO A 47 -13.26 -25.09 -13.06
CA PRO A 47 -13.42 -23.75 -12.49
C PRO A 47 -12.89 -22.66 -13.43
N ALA A 48 -11.81 -22.89 -14.19
CA ALA A 48 -11.30 -21.90 -15.15
C ALA A 48 -12.35 -21.55 -16.22
N ALA A 49 -12.96 -22.57 -16.84
CA ALA A 49 -14.03 -22.39 -17.82
C ALA A 49 -15.30 -21.79 -17.18
N GLY A 50 -15.65 -22.22 -15.97
CA GLY A 50 -16.78 -21.67 -15.21
C GLY A 50 -16.62 -20.18 -14.92
N PHE A 51 -15.46 -19.75 -14.42
CA PHE A 51 -15.17 -18.34 -14.16
C PHE A 51 -15.12 -17.51 -15.44
N ALA A 52 -14.52 -18.02 -16.52
CA ALA A 52 -14.48 -17.33 -17.81
C ALA A 52 -15.89 -17.12 -18.39
N LEU A 53 -16.73 -18.16 -18.37
CA LEU A 53 -18.08 -18.12 -18.91
C LEU A 53 -18.99 -17.21 -18.06
N LEU A 54 -18.89 -17.29 -16.73
CA LEU A 54 -19.62 -16.39 -15.82
C LEU A 54 -19.19 -14.92 -15.98
N ALA A 55 -17.89 -14.66 -16.19
CA ALA A 55 -17.37 -13.31 -16.43
C ALA A 55 -17.92 -12.69 -17.73
N LEU A 56 -18.10 -13.50 -18.78
CA LEU A 56 -18.58 -13.05 -20.09
C LEU A 56 -20.11 -12.92 -20.15
N VAL A 57 -20.84 -13.90 -19.61
CA VAL A 57 -22.30 -14.00 -19.77
C VAL A 57 -23.05 -13.19 -18.70
N ARG A 58 -22.66 -13.32 -17.42
CA ARG A 58 -23.34 -12.67 -16.29
C ARG A 58 -22.34 -12.28 -15.19
N PRO A 59 -21.53 -11.22 -15.40
CA PRO A 59 -20.57 -10.75 -14.40
C PRO A 59 -21.23 -10.29 -13.09
N GLN A 60 -22.53 -9.99 -13.11
CA GLN A 60 -23.31 -9.60 -11.93
C GLN A 60 -23.35 -10.69 -10.85
N LEU A 61 -23.24 -11.97 -11.20
CA LEU A 61 -23.15 -13.06 -10.20
C LEU A 61 -21.81 -13.05 -9.45
N LEU A 62 -20.75 -12.51 -10.05
CA LEU A 62 -19.42 -12.40 -9.45
C LEU A 62 -19.30 -11.16 -8.54
N ARG A 63 -20.29 -10.27 -8.53
CA ARG A 63 -20.33 -9.06 -7.67
C ARG A 63 -20.11 -9.32 -6.19
N PRO A 64 -20.90 -10.18 -5.50
CA PRO A 64 -20.72 -10.40 -4.07
C PRO A 64 -19.34 -10.96 -3.75
N LEU A 65 -18.80 -11.81 -4.64
CA LEU A 65 -17.47 -12.39 -4.50
C LEU A 65 -16.36 -11.35 -4.71
N ASN A 66 -16.48 -10.52 -5.74
CA ASN A 66 -15.55 -9.40 -6.01
C ASN A 66 -15.54 -8.39 -4.85
N GLN A 67 -16.71 -8.06 -4.30
CA GLN A 67 -16.82 -7.18 -3.13
C GLN A 67 -16.19 -7.81 -1.87
N ALA A 68 -16.44 -9.10 -1.62
CA ALA A 68 -15.82 -9.82 -0.52
C ALA A 68 -14.28 -9.86 -0.65
N TRP A 69 -13.79 -10.14 -1.86
CA TRP A 69 -12.36 -10.13 -2.17
C TRP A 69 -11.73 -8.75 -2.00
N THR A 70 -12.43 -7.70 -2.44
CA THR A 70 -11.95 -6.32 -2.29
C THR A 70 -11.89 -5.93 -0.81
N ARG A 71 -12.88 -6.30 0.00
CA ARG A 71 -12.87 -6.07 1.46
C ARG A 71 -11.73 -6.83 2.14
N PHE A 72 -11.51 -8.09 1.75
CA PHE A 72 -10.38 -8.87 2.23
C PHE A 72 -9.06 -8.19 1.89
N GLY A 73 -8.88 -7.73 0.65
CA GLY A 73 -7.72 -6.97 0.22
C GLY A 73 -7.49 -5.69 1.01
N MET A 74 -8.56 -4.96 1.37
CA MET A 74 -8.47 -3.77 2.22
C MET A 74 -8.02 -4.10 3.65
N ILE A 75 -8.57 -5.16 4.26
CA ILE A 75 -8.15 -5.61 5.60
C ILE A 75 -6.69 -6.05 5.57
N LEU A 76 -6.30 -6.82 4.54
CA LEU A 76 -4.92 -7.24 4.36
C LEU A 76 -4.00 -6.02 4.21
N HIS A 77 -4.37 -5.05 3.37
CA HIS A 77 -3.61 -3.81 3.22
C HIS A 77 -3.48 -3.03 4.53
N TYR A 78 -4.56 -2.93 5.31
CA TYR A 78 -4.54 -2.28 6.62
C TYR A 78 -3.55 -2.92 7.60
N ILE A 79 -3.34 -4.24 7.51
CA ILE A 79 -2.36 -4.97 8.32
C ILE A 79 -0.96 -4.86 7.72
N MET A 80 -0.83 -4.95 6.39
CA MET A 80 0.45 -4.90 5.70
C MET A 80 1.11 -3.53 5.78
N THR A 81 0.34 -2.43 5.70
CA THR A 81 0.87 -1.07 5.79
C THR A 81 1.69 -0.84 7.07
N PRO A 82 1.18 -1.06 8.30
CA PRO A 82 1.97 -0.90 9.51
C PRO A 82 3.13 -1.89 9.60
N ILE A 83 2.99 -3.12 9.09
CA ILE A 83 4.10 -4.09 9.06
C ILE A 83 5.25 -3.56 8.19
N VAL A 84 4.95 -3.14 6.95
CA VAL A 84 5.95 -2.61 6.02
C VAL A 84 6.57 -1.33 6.57
N MET A 85 5.76 -0.42 7.12
CA MET A 85 6.27 0.82 7.74
C MET A 85 7.15 0.51 8.95
N SER A 86 6.80 -0.47 9.78
CA SER A 86 7.62 -0.90 10.92
C SER A 86 8.93 -1.52 10.44
N LEU A 87 8.90 -2.33 9.38
CA LEU A 87 10.10 -2.92 8.80
C LEU A 87 11.03 -1.83 8.25
N ILE A 88 10.51 -0.86 7.49
CA ILE A 88 11.29 0.28 6.99
C ILE A 88 11.89 1.06 8.15
N PHE A 89 11.10 1.34 9.19
CA PHE A 89 11.60 2.03 10.38
C PHE A 89 12.74 1.25 11.04
N LEU A 90 12.57 -0.05 11.30
CA LEU A 90 13.58 -0.87 11.97
C LEU A 90 14.83 -1.13 11.13
N VAL A 91 14.70 -1.29 9.81
CA VAL A 91 15.82 -1.62 8.91
C VAL A 91 16.54 -0.38 8.41
N THR A 92 15.86 0.76 8.30
CA THR A 92 16.43 2.00 7.75
C THR A 92 16.59 3.05 8.82
N VAL A 93 15.49 3.48 9.45
CA VAL A 93 15.51 4.64 10.37
C VAL A 93 16.29 4.34 11.65
N THR A 94 16.03 3.19 12.28
CA THR A 94 16.66 2.76 13.53
C THR A 94 18.18 2.63 13.42
N PRO A 95 18.76 1.93 12.42
CA PRO A 95 20.21 1.84 12.32
C PRO A 95 20.86 3.17 11.97
N ILE A 96 20.22 4.01 11.16
CA ILE A 96 20.72 5.38 10.89
C ILE A 96 20.77 6.17 12.21
N GLY A 97 19.69 6.16 12.99
CA GLY A 97 19.64 6.83 14.29
C GLY A 97 20.65 6.27 15.29
N LEU A 98 20.84 4.95 15.30
CA LEU A 98 21.85 4.29 16.13
C LEU A 98 23.27 4.70 15.72
N LEU A 99 23.55 4.72 14.42
CA LEU A 99 24.84 5.15 13.87
C LEU A 99 25.13 6.62 14.20
N MET A 100 24.15 7.51 14.08
CA MET A 100 24.27 8.91 14.50
C MET A 100 24.56 9.02 16.00
N ARG A 101 23.90 8.21 16.82
CA ARG A 101 24.13 8.17 18.27
C ARG A 101 25.53 7.67 18.63
N LEU A 102 26.04 6.65 17.93
CA LEU A 102 27.39 6.10 18.12
C LEU A 102 28.48 7.08 17.64
N THR A 103 28.26 7.77 16.52
CA THR A 103 29.16 8.78 15.97
C THR A 103 29.08 10.14 16.70
N GLY A 104 28.20 10.27 17.70
CA GLY A 104 28.04 11.48 18.50
C GLY A 104 27.32 12.62 17.77
N GLN A 105 26.81 12.39 16.55
CA GLN A 105 26.10 13.38 15.77
C GLN A 105 24.70 13.61 16.35
N ARG A 106 24.49 14.79 16.94
CA ARG A 106 23.21 15.22 17.51
C ARG A 106 22.69 16.40 16.69
N PRO A 107 21.77 16.20 15.74
CA PRO A 107 21.26 17.29 14.90
C PRO A 107 20.42 18.30 15.69
N LEU A 108 19.96 17.94 16.89
CA LEU A 108 19.25 18.83 17.79
C LEU A 108 20.01 19.00 19.10
N ALA A 109 20.01 20.22 19.63
CA ALA A 109 20.53 20.56 20.95
C ALA A 109 19.52 20.14 22.04
N LEU A 110 19.38 18.84 22.31
CA LEU A 110 18.47 18.31 23.33
C LEU A 110 19.02 18.35 24.77
N LYS A 111 20.30 18.68 24.96
CA LYS A 111 20.88 18.77 26.30
C LYS A 111 20.49 20.10 26.92
N TYR A 112 19.95 20.05 28.13
CA TYR A 112 19.70 21.23 28.94
C TYR A 112 21.03 21.85 29.39
N ASP A 113 21.27 23.08 28.97
CA ASP A 113 22.36 23.96 29.40
C ASP A 113 21.81 25.01 30.39
N PRO A 114 22.13 24.90 31.70
CA PRO A 114 21.73 25.86 32.71
C PRO A 114 22.42 27.22 32.59
N LYS A 115 23.44 27.36 31.72
CA LYS A 115 24.14 28.62 31.46
C LYS A 115 23.66 29.34 30.20
N ALA A 116 22.78 28.72 29.42
CA ALA A 116 22.25 29.32 28.21
C ALA A 116 21.16 30.34 28.55
N GLU A 117 21.35 31.59 28.15
CA GLU A 117 20.32 32.65 28.29
C GLU A 117 19.11 32.39 27.39
N SER A 118 19.32 31.74 26.24
CA SER A 118 18.26 31.33 25.31
C SER A 118 18.74 30.22 24.37
N TYR A 119 17.86 29.27 24.04
CA TYR A 119 18.10 28.26 23.00
C TYR A 119 17.76 28.76 21.59
N TRP A 120 17.34 30.02 21.46
CA TRP A 120 16.97 30.61 20.18
C TRP A 120 18.20 30.75 19.28
N ILE A 121 18.20 30.05 18.15
CA ILE A 121 19.25 30.16 17.13
C ILE A 121 18.96 31.42 16.30
N ALA A 122 19.70 32.50 16.58
CA ALA A 122 19.62 33.73 15.80
C ALA A 122 20.11 33.47 14.36
N ARG A 123 19.21 33.64 13.39
CA ARG A 123 19.58 33.53 11.97
C ARG A 123 20.17 34.86 11.51
N THR A 124 21.45 34.86 11.16
CA THR A 124 22.17 36.04 10.65
C THR A 124 21.87 36.36 9.19
N ASN A 125 21.22 35.45 8.46
CA ASN A 125 20.84 35.66 7.07
C ASN A 125 19.30 35.64 6.98
N PRO A 126 18.63 36.79 6.77
CA PRO A 126 17.21 36.80 6.51
C PRO A 126 16.96 36.02 5.21
N SER A 127 16.08 35.03 5.25
CA SER A 127 15.60 34.39 4.03
C SER A 127 15.06 35.47 3.08
N PRO A 128 15.22 35.36 1.76
CA PRO A 128 14.66 36.32 0.83
C PRO A 128 13.15 36.42 1.08
N ASP A 129 12.71 37.64 1.37
CA ASP A 129 11.34 37.96 1.71
C ASP A 129 10.38 37.49 0.62
N SER A 130 9.27 36.87 1.02
CA SER A 130 7.95 37.47 0.86
C SER A 130 6.86 36.40 0.95
N MET A 131 6.28 36.23 2.15
CA MET A 131 4.97 35.60 2.29
C MET A 131 3.91 36.57 1.76
N LYS A 132 3.73 36.62 0.43
CA LYS A 132 2.86 37.59 -0.27
C LYS A 132 1.38 37.53 0.13
N HIS A 133 0.92 36.46 0.80
CA HIS A 133 -0.48 36.25 1.18
C HIS A 133 -0.60 35.52 2.52
N GLN A 134 -0.25 36.18 3.63
CA GLN A 134 -0.33 35.57 4.97
C GLN A 134 -1.70 35.78 5.66
N PHE A 135 -2.62 36.53 5.05
CA PHE A 135 -3.99 36.73 5.52
C PHE A 135 -4.99 36.56 4.38
#